data_AF-A0A523I816-F1
#
_entry.id   AF-A0A523I816-F1
#
_cell.length_a   1.000
_cell.length_b   1.000
_cell.length_c   1.000
_cell.angle_alpha   90.00
_cell.angle_beta   90.00
_cell.angle_gamma   90.00
#
_symmetry.space_group_name_H-M   'P 1'
#
loop_
_entity.id
_entity.type
_entity.pdbx_description
1 polymer ?
#
loop_
_entity_poly.entity_id
_entity_poly.type
_entity_poly.pdbx_seq_one_letter_code
_entity_poly.pdbx_strand_id
1 'polypeptide(L)'
;MPFPSTQKENIKKEIRDLLSPEQEITKIIIFGSFIKSTSPRDIDIAVFQDSNQKYMPLSLKYRRLTRKIAKILPLDVIPIKASADNVFINEIEAGEIIYER
;
A
#
# COMPACT_ATOMS: atom_id res chain seq x y z
N MET A 1 -13.01 15.86 -10.14
CA MET A 1 -13.32 14.93 -11.24
C MET A 1 -13.27 13.51 -10.70
N PRO A 2 -14.14 12.59 -11.15
CA PRO A 2 -14.08 11.19 -10.75
C PRO A 2 -12.78 10.54 -11.26
N PHE A 3 -12.15 9.73 -10.42
CA PHE A 3 -10.94 8.99 -10.73
C PHE A 3 -11.34 7.69 -11.46
N PRO A 4 -10.98 7.52 -12.75
CA PRO A 4 -11.45 6.40 -13.56
C PRO A 4 -11.08 5.05 -12.92
N SER A 5 -12.01 4.09 -12.96
CA SER A 5 -11.77 2.73 -12.45
C SER A 5 -10.57 2.06 -13.12
N THR A 6 -10.42 2.24 -14.43
CA THR A 6 -9.26 1.75 -15.20
C THR A 6 -7.93 2.33 -14.70
N GLN A 7 -7.92 3.60 -14.30
CA GLN A 7 -6.73 4.23 -13.73
C GLN A 7 -6.43 3.69 -12.33
N LYS A 8 -7.46 3.41 -11.52
CA LYS A 8 -7.26 2.75 -10.22
C LYS A 8 -6.62 1.38 -10.40
N GLU A 9 -7.17 0.54 -11.28
CA GLU A 9 -6.64 -0.81 -11.54
C GLU A 9 -5.18 -0.78 -12.02
N ASN A 10 -4.83 0.18 -12.88
CA ASN A 10 -3.44 0.34 -13.33
C ASN A 10 -2.51 0.71 -12.18
N ILE A 11 -2.95 1.60 -11.28
CA ILE A 11 -2.18 1.96 -10.08
C ILE A 11 -2.02 0.76 -9.14
N LYS A 12 -3.09 -0.03 -8.90
CA LYS A 12 -3.00 -1.24 -8.06
C LYS A 12 -1.97 -2.22 -8.61
N LYS A 13 -2.00 -2.48 -9.93
CA LYS A 13 -1.03 -3.32 -10.62
C LYS A 13 0.39 -2.77 -10.49
N GLU A 14 0.57 -1.48 -10.71
CA GLU A 14 1.89 -0.84 -10.61
C GLU A 14 2.45 -0.86 -9.18
N ILE A 15 1.61 -0.69 -8.15
CA ILE A 15 2.01 -0.85 -6.73
C ILE A 15 2.48 -2.29 -6.49
N ARG A 16 1.67 -3.27 -6.91
CA ARG A 16 1.99 -4.69 -6.80
C ARG A 16 3.35 -4.97 -7.44
N ASP A 17 3.54 -4.59 -8.70
CA ASP A 17 4.75 -4.92 -9.46
C ASP A 17 6.03 -4.28 -8.87
N LEU A 18 5.90 -3.11 -8.23
CA LEU A 18 7.04 -2.43 -7.59
C LEU A 18 7.42 -3.00 -6.24
N LEU A 19 6.44 -3.50 -5.47
CA LEU A 19 6.64 -3.94 -4.10
C LEU A 19 6.78 -5.47 -4.00
N SER A 20 6.04 -6.25 -4.78
CA SER A 20 6.09 -7.72 -4.71
C SER A 20 7.47 -8.36 -4.92
N PRO A 21 8.45 -7.75 -5.63
CA PRO A 21 9.81 -8.30 -5.73
C PRO A 21 10.57 -8.28 -4.40
N GLU A 22 10.16 -7.46 -3.44
CA GLU A 22 10.82 -7.37 -2.13
C GLU A 22 10.54 -8.63 -1.31
N GLN A 23 11.60 -9.29 -0.85
CA GLN A 23 11.49 -10.60 -0.22
C GLN A 23 10.76 -10.54 1.11
N GLU A 24 10.94 -9.45 1.86
CA GLU A 24 10.32 -9.30 3.16
C GLU A 24 8.82 -9.04 3.11
N ILE A 25 8.27 -8.68 1.93
CA ILE A 25 6.85 -8.36 1.80
C ILE A 25 6.05 -9.65 1.67
N THR A 26 5.11 -9.84 2.57
CA THR A 26 4.21 -11.01 2.60
C THR A 26 2.82 -10.68 2.10
N LYS A 27 2.34 -9.44 2.32
CA LYS A 27 1.01 -9.01 1.90
C LYS A 27 0.97 -7.50 1.66
N ILE A 28 0.21 -7.08 0.65
CA ILE A 28 -0.04 -5.66 0.36
C ILE A 28 -1.53 -5.44 0.28
N ILE A 29 -2.01 -4.49 1.08
CA ILE A 29 -3.42 -4.13 1.14
C ILE A 29 -3.55 -2.63 0.88
N ILE A 30 -4.43 -2.25 -0.03
CA ILE A 30 -4.81 -0.86 -0.26
C ILE A 30 -6.10 -0.61 0.49
N PHE A 31 -6.16 0.45 1.28
CA PHE A 31 -7.34 0.77 2.08
C PHE A 31 -7.67 2.26 2.00
N GLY A 32 -8.58 2.71 2.86
CA GLY A 32 -8.93 4.13 2.97
C GLY A 32 -9.78 4.65 1.80
N SER A 33 -9.57 5.93 1.47
CA SER A 33 -10.42 6.66 0.53
C SER A 33 -10.30 6.13 -0.91
N PHE A 34 -9.14 5.56 -1.25
CA PHE A 34 -8.86 5.01 -2.57
C PHE A 34 -9.84 3.91 -3.01
N ILE A 35 -10.24 3.04 -2.09
CA ILE A 35 -11.17 1.94 -2.37
C ILE A 35 -12.62 2.44 -2.37
N LYS A 36 -12.99 3.27 -1.39
CA LYS A 36 -14.39 3.64 -1.11
C LYS A 36 -14.92 4.83 -1.91
N SER A 37 -14.04 5.73 -2.36
CA SER A 37 -14.43 7.00 -2.99
C SER A 37 -14.23 6.98 -4.51
N THR A 38 -15.13 7.60 -5.27
CA THR A 38 -14.93 7.88 -6.70
C THR A 38 -13.95 9.02 -6.95
N SER A 39 -13.59 9.80 -5.93
CA SER A 39 -12.60 10.88 -6.00
C SER A 39 -11.66 10.80 -4.79
N PRO A 40 -10.75 9.81 -4.76
CA PRO A 40 -9.78 9.69 -3.68
C PRO A 40 -8.78 10.84 -3.68
N ARG A 41 -8.31 11.20 -2.50
CA ARG A 41 -7.31 12.28 -2.30
C ARG A 41 -5.89 11.74 -2.18
N ASP A 42 -5.80 10.50 -1.74
CA ASP A 42 -4.60 9.78 -1.38
C ASP A 42 -4.80 8.27 -1.61
N ILE A 43 -3.69 7.55 -1.50
CA ILE A 43 -3.64 6.10 -1.51
C ILE A 43 -2.99 5.68 -0.19
N ASP A 44 -3.73 4.97 0.65
CA ASP A 44 -3.21 4.37 1.87
C ASP A 44 -2.88 2.90 1.60
N ILE A 45 -1.63 2.51 1.80
CA ILE A 45 -1.21 1.11 1.64
C ILE A 45 -0.58 0.56 2.92
N ALA A 46 -1.05 -0.62 3.30
CA ALA A 46 -0.48 -1.44 4.35
C ALA A 46 0.39 -2.51 3.70
N VAL A 47 1.67 -2.53 4.09
CA VAL A 47 2.65 -3.50 3.61
C VAL A 47 3.03 -4.39 4.77
N PHE A 48 2.47 -5.60 4.79
CA PHE A 48 2.86 -6.61 5.77
C PHE A 48 4.21 -7.19 5.40
N GLN A 49 5.08 -7.24 6.39
CA GLN A 49 6.46 -7.68 6.23
C GLN A 49 6.94 -8.51 7.42
N ASP A 50 7.89 -9.40 7.14
CA ASP A 50 8.52 -10.31 8.11
C ASP A 50 9.99 -9.96 8.42
N SER A 51 10.47 -8.82 7.93
CA SER A 51 11.82 -8.32 8.19
C SER A 51 12.05 -7.97 9.65
N ASN A 52 13.31 -8.09 10.06
CA ASN A 52 13.83 -7.52 11.29
C ASN A 52 14.29 -6.06 11.13
N GLN A 53 14.13 -5.47 9.94
CA GLN A 53 14.42 -4.05 9.73
C GLN A 53 13.47 -3.16 10.52
N LYS A 54 13.99 -2.00 10.94
CA LYS A 54 13.20 -0.99 11.64
C LYS A 54 12.17 -0.34 10.69
N TYR A 55 11.08 0.15 11.27
CA TYR A 55 9.97 0.81 10.56
C TYR A 55 10.42 1.93 9.61
N MET A 56 11.30 2.83 10.09
CA MET A 56 11.71 4.02 9.32
C MET A 56 12.49 3.68 8.04
N PRO A 57 13.54 2.81 8.07
CA PRO A 57 14.18 2.31 6.85
C PRO A 57 13.21 1.69 5.83
N LEU A 58 12.27 0.85 6.28
CA LEU A 58 11.29 0.20 5.40
C LEU A 58 10.33 1.22 4.77
N SER A 59 9.83 2.16 5.58
CA SER A 59 8.97 3.25 5.10
C SER A 59 9.65 4.07 4.01
N LEU A 60 10.92 4.43 4.20
CA LEU A 60 11.71 5.17 3.21
C LEU A 60 11.99 4.34 1.95
N LYS A 61 12.31 3.05 2.11
CA LYS A 61 12.53 2.11 1.00
C LYS A 61 11.29 2.04 0.12
N TYR A 62 10.13 1.76 0.69
CA TYR A 62 8.90 1.59 -0.08
C TYR A 62 8.42 2.90 -0.70
N ARG A 63 8.53 4.05 0.01
CA ARG A 63 8.29 5.37 -0.57
C ARG A 63 9.19 5.67 -1.77
N ARG A 64 10.45 5.19 -1.75
CA ARG A 64 11.36 5.35 -2.89
C ARG A 64 10.91 4.50 -4.09
N LEU A 65 10.51 3.25 -3.87
CA LEU A 65 10.04 2.34 -4.92
C LEU A 65 8.77 2.86 -5.60
N THR A 66 7.85 3.41 -4.80
CA THR A 66 6.54 3.86 -5.27
C THR A 66 6.50 5.35 -5.66
N ARG A 67 7.64 6.04 -5.67
CA ARG A 67 7.74 7.48 -5.95
C ARG A 67 7.05 7.91 -7.25
N LYS A 68 7.04 7.06 -8.28
CA LYS A 68 6.38 7.37 -9.55
C LYS A 68 4.85 7.44 -9.42
N ILE A 69 4.26 6.62 -8.54
CA ILE A 69 2.82 6.63 -8.26
C ILE A 69 2.44 7.87 -7.44
N ALA A 70 3.32 8.28 -6.50
CA ALA A 70 3.13 9.49 -5.70
C ALA A 70 3.05 10.79 -6.53
N LYS A 71 3.48 10.77 -7.80
CA LYS A 71 3.32 11.88 -8.75
C LYS A 71 1.90 11.99 -9.31
N ILE A 72 1.12 10.90 -9.24
CA ILE A 72 -0.25 10.81 -9.73
C ILE A 72 -1.22 11.16 -8.60
N LEU A 73 -1.05 10.51 -7.44
CA LEU A 73 -1.84 10.74 -6.24
C LEU A 73 -0.92 10.54 -5.02
N PRO A 74 -1.02 11.38 -3.97
CA PRO A 74 -0.28 11.18 -2.73
C PRO A 74 -0.44 9.74 -2.23
N LEU A 75 0.67 9.11 -1.86
CA LEU A 75 0.71 7.72 -1.44
C LEU A 75 1.36 7.66 -0.06
N ASP A 76 0.65 7.11 0.91
CA ASP A 76 1.20 6.76 2.20
C ASP A 76 1.40 5.25 2.32
N VAL A 77 2.59 4.87 2.77
CA VAL A 77 3.02 3.49 2.88
C VAL A 77 3.31 3.18 4.33
N ILE A 78 2.57 2.23 4.89
CA ILE A 78 2.65 1.84 6.29
C ILE A 78 3.19 0.41 6.36
N PRO A 79 4.48 0.22 6.69
CA PRO A 79 5.04 -1.09 6.97
C PRO A 79 4.45 -1.67 8.26
N ILE A 80 3.87 -2.85 8.17
CA ILE A 80 3.27 -3.56 9.30
C ILE A 80 4.06 -4.83 9.53
N LYS A 81 4.58 -5.00 10.74
CA LYS A 81 5.15 -6.27 11.14
C LYS A 81 4.00 -7.27 11.35
N ALA A 82 4.10 -8.45 10.75
CA ALA A 82 3.04 -9.46 10.83
C ALA A 82 2.64 -9.85 12.27
N SER A 83 3.52 -9.63 13.24
CA SER A 83 3.32 -9.94 14.66
C SER A 83 2.89 -8.74 15.53
N ALA A 84 2.54 -7.60 14.95
CA ALA A 84 2.14 -6.41 15.71
C ALA A 84 0.60 -6.28 15.79
N ASP A 85 0.06 -6.25 17.01
CA ASP A 85 -1.34 -5.91 17.31
C ASP A 85 -1.57 -4.41 17.06
N ASN A 86 -1.82 -4.07 15.79
CA ASN A 86 -1.95 -2.68 15.37
C ASN A 86 -3.40 -2.19 15.43
N VAL A 87 -3.60 -0.99 15.95
CA VAL A 87 -4.90 -0.29 16.08
C VAL A 87 -5.63 -0.13 14.74
N PHE A 88 -4.93 -0.25 13.61
CA PHE A 88 -5.46 -0.07 12.26
C PHE A 88 -5.91 -1.37 11.57
N ILE A 89 -5.83 -2.54 12.23
CA ILE A 89 -6.16 -3.84 11.62
C ILE A 89 -7.56 -3.83 10.98
N ASN A 90 -8.57 -3.33 11.68
CA ASN A 90 -9.95 -3.33 11.19
C ASN A 90 -10.15 -2.51 9.90
N GLU A 91 -9.46 -1.36 9.78
CA GLU A 91 -9.54 -0.51 8.59
C GLU A 91 -8.79 -1.13 7.40
N ILE A 92 -7.67 -1.79 7.68
CA ILE A 92 -6.86 -2.50 6.71
C ILE A 92 -7.60 -3.74 6.20
N GLU A 93 -8.25 -4.50 7.08
CA GLU A 93 -9.04 -5.68 6.71
C GLU A 93 -10.24 -5.34 5.82
N ALA A 94 -10.80 -4.13 5.95
CA ALA A 94 -11.83 -3.61 5.05
C ALA A 94 -11.27 -3.12 3.69
N GLY A 95 -9.94 -3.18 3.52
CA GLY A 95 -9.25 -2.84 2.28
C GLY A 95 -9.26 -3.96 1.24
N GLU A 96 -8.59 -3.69 0.12
CA GLU A 96 -8.43 -4.63 -0.99
C GLU A 96 -7.00 -5.21 -1.00
N ILE A 97 -6.90 -6.54 -0.97
CA ILE A 97 -5.62 -7.25 -1.07
C ILE A 97 -5.18 -7.24 -2.54
N ILE A 98 -4.01 -6.67 -2.81
CA ILE A 98 -3.42 -6.62 -4.17
C ILE A 98 -2.24 -7.58 -4.34
N TYR A 99 -1.70 -8.10 -3.24
CA TYR A 99 -0.63 -9.09 -3.23
C TYR A 99 -0.65 -9.88 -1.91
N GLU A 100 -0.41 -11.19 -2.00
CA GLU A 100 -0.20 -12.09 -0.87
C GLU A 100 0.72 -13.25 -1.33
N ARG A 101 1.62 -13.69 -0.45
CA ARG A 101 2.56 -14.80 -0.70
C ARG A 101 2.16 -16.05 0.09
#